data_AF-A0A0X1T878-F1
#
_entry.id   AF-A0A0X1T878-F1
#
_cell.length_a   1.000
_cell.length_b   1.000
_cell.length_c   1.000
_cell.angle_alpha   90.00
_cell.angle_beta   90.00
_cell.angle_gamma   90.00
#
_symmetry.space_group_name_H-M   'P 1'
#
loop_
_entity.id
_entity.type
_entity.pdbx_description
1 polymer ?
#
loop_
_entity_poly.entity_id
_entity_poly.type
_entity_poly.pdbx_seq_one_letter_code
_entity_poly.pdbx_strand_id
1 'polypeptide(L)' 'MKTELALYQALISINVPEQKANAVIEALENDMHSLLATKADVAALKTEISQLEVKLTLRMGVMLSAAVGVLIAAMKILH' A
#
# COMPACT_ATOMS: atom_id res chain seq x y z
N MET A 1 19.72 9.70 3.33
CA MET A 1 21.00 10.43 3.20
C MET A 1 20.97 11.93 3.54
N LYS A 2 20.29 12.83 2.80
CA LYS A 2 20.33 14.29 3.15
C LYS A 2 19.77 14.59 4.55
N THR A 3 18.73 13.86 4.96
CA THR A 3 18.09 13.98 6.28
C THR A 3 18.94 13.38 7.40
N GLU A 4 19.54 12.19 7.22
CA GLU A 4 20.49 11.62 8.18
C GLU A 4 21.69 12.53 8.41
N LEU A 5 22.24 13.14 7.35
CA LEU A 5 23.40 14.02 7.44
C LEU A 5 23.05 15.33 8.15
N ALA A 6 21.85 15.87 7.94
CA ALA A 6 21.35 17.03 8.68
C ALA A 6 21.10 16.70 10.17
N LEU A 7 20.56 15.52 10.47
CA LEU A 7 20.34 15.07 11.84
C LEU A 7 21.66 14.81 12.57
N TYR A 8 22.62 14.16 11.90
CA TYR A 8 23.98 13.97 12.39
C TYR A 8 24.63 15.31 12.74
N GLN A 9 24.61 16.26 11.81
CA GLN A 9 25.18 17.59 12.01
C GLN A 9 24.50 18.34 13.17
N ALA A 10 23.18 18.16 13.36
CA ALA A 10 22.43 18.73 14.46
C ALA A 10 22.75 18.08 15.82
N LEU A 11 23.03 16.77 15.85
CA LEU A 11 23.44 16.06 17.07
C LEU A 11 24.86 16.45 17.50
N ILE A 12 25.78 16.56 16.55
CA ILE A 12 27.15 17.02 16.82
C ILE A 12 27.15 18.47 17.29
N SER A 13 26.29 19.35 16.73
CA SER A 13 26.25 20.77 17.12
C SER A 13 25.77 21.01 18.56
N ILE A 14 25.08 20.05 19.16
CA ILE A 14 24.70 20.05 20.58
C ILE A 14 25.65 19.22 21.48
N ASN A 15 26.87 18.95 21.01
CA ASN A 15 27.90 18.18 21.71
C ASN A 15 27.55 16.71 22.02
N VAL A 16 26.69 16.07 21.21
CA VAL A 16 26.52 14.60 21.31
C VAL A 16 27.78 13.93 20.75
N PRO A 17 28.37 12.95 21.45
CA PRO A 17 29.49 12.17 20.92
C PRO A 17 29.14 11.44 19.63
N GLU A 18 30.07 11.40 18.68
CA GLU A 18 29.90 10.79 17.35
C GLU A 18 29.36 9.34 17.40
N GLN A 19 29.87 8.51 18.32
CA GLN A 19 29.35 7.16 18.51
C GLN A 19 27.86 7.11 18.88
N LYS A 20 27.40 8.05 19.71
CA LYS A 20 25.99 8.12 20.12
C LYS A 20 25.11 8.71 19.02
N ALA A 21 25.62 9.69 18.28
CA ALA A 21 24.90 10.25 17.13
C ALA A 21 24.67 9.19 16.05
N ASN A 22 25.69 8.39 15.73
CA ASN A 22 25.58 7.29 14.76
C ASN A 22 24.60 6.21 15.24
N ALA A 23 24.66 5.82 16.51
CA ALA A 23 23.72 4.84 17.06
C ALA A 23 22.25 5.30 16.98
N VAL A 24 21.97 6.59 17.19
CA VAL A 24 20.62 7.15 17.06
C VAL A 24 20.15 7.15 15.61
N ILE A 25 21.03 7.50 14.67
CA ILE A 25 20.69 7.50 13.25
C ILE A 25 20.42 6.08 12.76
N GLU A 26 21.26 5.12 13.13
CA GLU A 26 21.11 3.72 12.75
C GLU A 26 19.82 3.11 13.35
N ALA A 27 19.54 3.37 14.62
CA ALA A 27 18.28 2.93 15.24
C ALA A 27 17.06 3.56 14.54
N LEU A 28 17.12 4.86 14.23
CA LEU A 28 16.03 5.57 13.57
C LEU A 28 15.83 5.10 12.13
N GLU A 29 16.91 4.85 11.38
CA GLU A 29 16.85 4.30 10.02
C GLU A 29 16.22 2.90 10.03
N ASN A 30 16.65 2.04 10.95
CA ASN A 30 16.07 0.71 11.14
C ASN A 30 14.58 0.78 11.50
N ASP A 31 14.17 1.67 12.42
CA ASP A 31 12.77 1.86 12.78
C ASP A 31 11.95 2.40 11.61
N MET A 32 12.50 3.33 10.82
CA MET A 32 11.84 3.84 9.62
C MET A 32 11.63 2.77 8.56
N HIS A 33 12.56 1.82 8.41
CA HIS A 33 12.41 0.70 7.50
C HIS A 33 11.53 -0.42 8.04
N SER A 34 11.49 -0.62 9.36
CA SER A 34 10.77 -1.73 9.98
C SER A 34 9.32 -1.40 10.35
N LEU A 35 9.00 -0.15 10.69
CA LEU A 35 7.71 0.24 11.28
C LEU A 35 6.86 1.09 10.35
N LEU A 36 7.45 1.69 9.31
CA LEU A 36 6.72 2.55 8.38
C LEU A 36 6.45 1.82 7.07
N ALA A 37 5.19 1.82 6.65
CA ALA A 37 4.85 1.47 5.27
C ALA A 37 5.51 2.51 4.35
N THR A 38 6.37 2.04 3.46
CA THR A 38 7.06 2.90 2.49
C THR A 38 6.06 3.41 1.45
N LYS A 39 6.43 4.48 0.73
CA LYS A 39 5.63 4.96 -0.41
C LYS A 39 5.45 3.86 -1.47
N ALA A 40 6.39 2.93 -1.59
CA ALA A 40 6.30 1.79 -2.50
C ALA A 40 5.23 0.80 -2.05
N ASP A 41 5.13 0.51 -0.75
CA ASP A 41 4.09 -0.38 -0.21
C ASP A 41 2.69 0.19 -0.46
N VAL A 42 2.52 1.50 -0.24
CA VAL A 42 1.25 2.20 -0.54
C VAL A 42 0.93 2.17 -2.04
N ALA A 43 1.94 2.30 -2.91
CA ALA A 43 1.73 2.20 -4.35
C ALA A 43 1.32 0.79 -4.78
N ALA A 44 1.97 -0.25 -4.22
CA ALA A 44 1.62 -1.64 -4.46
C ALA A 44 0.17 -1.94 -4.03
N LEU A 45 -0.24 -1.50 -2.85
CA LEU A 45 -1.61 -1.65 -2.35
C LEU A 45 -2.64 -0.97 -3.28
N LYS A 46 -2.35 0.25 -3.77
CA LYS A 46 -3.23 0.94 -4.73
C LYS A 46 -3.39 0.15 -6.02
N THR A 47 -2.31 -0.42 -6.54
CA THR A 47 -2.35 -1.28 -7.73
C THR A 47 -3.18 -2.53 -7.49
N GLU A 48 -2.99 -3.22 -6.37
CA GLU A 48 -3.77 -4.40 -6.01
C GLU A 48 -5.26 -4.09 -5.88
N ILE A 49 -5.61 -3.01 -5.19
CA ILE A 49 -7.01 -2.55 -5.05
C ILE A 49 -7.64 -2.31 -6.42
N SER A 50 -6.96 -1.58 -7.31
CA SER A 50 -7.46 -1.31 -8.66
C SER A 50 -7.69 -2.60 -9.46
N GLN A 51 -6.80 -3.58 -9.34
CA GLN A 51 -6.98 -4.87 -9.99
C GLN A 51 -8.17 -5.65 -9.41
N LEU A 52 -8.38 -5.59 -8.09
CA LEU A 52 -9.53 -6.21 -7.44
C LEU A 52 -10.85 -5.57 -7.89
N GLU A 53 -10.91 -4.24 -7.98
CA GLU A 53 -12.08 -3.50 -8.46
C GLU A 53 -12.48 -3.94 -9.88
N VAL A 54 -11.51 -4.05 -10.78
CA VAL A 54 -11.74 -4.53 -12.15
C VAL A 54 -12.25 -5.98 -12.15
N LYS A 55 -11.61 -6.87 -11.38
CA LYS A 55 -12.02 -8.28 -11.27
C LYS A 55 -13.44 -8.43 -10.72
N LEU A 56 -13.80 -7.65 -9.69
CA LEU A 56 -15.13 -7.64 -9.10
C LEU A 56 -16.17 -7.15 -10.10
N THR A 57 -15.90 -6.03 -10.77
CA THR A 57 -16.80 -5.47 -11.80
C THR A 57 -17.07 -6.48 -12.90
N LEU A 58 -16.03 -7.16 -13.40
CA LEU A 58 -16.17 -8.19 -14.43
C LEU A 58 -17.00 -9.38 -13.93
N ARG A 59 -16.70 -9.90 -12.75
CA ARG A 59 -17.45 -11.03 -12.16
C ARG A 59 -18.91 -10.68 -11.94
N MET A 60 -19.20 -9.49 -11.41
CA MET A 60 -20.58 -9.03 -11.22
C MET A 60 -21.31 -8.84 -12.54
N GLY A 61 -20.65 -8.30 -13.56
CA GLY A 61 -21.22 -8.17 -14.91
C GLY A 61 -21.58 -9.52 -15.53
N VAL A 62 -20.73 -10.53 -15.36
CA VAL A 62 -21.01 -11.91 -15.81
C VAL A 62 -22.18 -12.52 -15.04
N MET A 63 -22.18 -12.41 -13.70
CA MET A 63 -23.27 -12.94 -12.86
C MET A 63 -24.62 -12.28 -13.18
N LEU A 64 -24.66 -10.96 -13.38
CA LEU A 64 -25.87 -10.24 -13.76
C LEU A 64 -26.37 -10.68 -15.13
N SER A 65 -25.49 -10.79 -16.13
CA SER A 65 -25.86 -11.29 -17.45
C SER A 65 -26.43 -12.70 -17.41
N ALA A 66 -25.81 -13.58 -16.62
CA ALA A 66 -26.31 -14.94 -16.41
C ALA A 66 -27.69 -14.95 -15.73
N ALA A 67 -27.87 -14.17 -14.66
CA ALA A 67 -29.13 -14.07 -13.94
C ALA A 67 -30.26 -13.55 -14.84
N VAL A 68 -30.00 -12.49 -15.62
CA VAL A 68 -30.95 -11.96 -16.60
C VAL A 68 -31.28 -12.99 -17.68
N GLY A 69 -30.28 -13.70 -18.21
CA GLY A 69 -30.50 -14.77 -19.18
C GLY A 69 -31.39 -15.90 -18.65
N VAL A 70 -31.18 -16.32 -17.40
CA VAL A 70 -32.02 -17.32 -16.73
C VAL A 70 -33.46 -16.82 -16.57
N LEU A 71 -33.66 -15.56 -16.16
CA LEU A 71 -35.00 -14.97 -16.03
C LEU A 71 -35.73 -14.90 -17.38
N ILE A 72 -35.05 -14.50 -18.45
CA ILE A 72 -35.63 -14.46 -19.80
C ILE A 72 -36.04 -15.87 -20.26
N ALA A 73 -35.17 -16.86 -20.06
CA ALA A 73 -35.48 -18.25 -20.42
C ALA A 73 -36.68 -18.78 -19.62
N ALA A 74 -36.76 -18.50 -18.32
CA ALA A 74 -37.88 -18.89 -17.47
C ALA A 74 -39.21 -18.25 -17.92
N MET A 75 -39.20 -16.96 -18.25
CA MET A 75 -40.39 -16.26 -18.78
C MET A 75 -40.87 -16.84 -20.10
N LYS A 76 -39.97 -17.30 -20.97
CA LYS A 76 -40.33 -17.95 -22.24
C LYS A 76 -40.94 -19.34 -22.05
N ILE A 77 -40.62 -20.04 -20.96
CA ILE A 77 -41.19 -21.37 -20.65
C ILE A 77 -42.59 -21.23 -20.02
N LEU A 78 -42.86 -20.12 -19.33
CA LEU A 78 -44.13 -19.88 -18.63
C LEU A 78 -45.22 -19.28 -19.54
N HIS A 79 -44.85 -18.66 -20.67
CA HIS A 79 -45.77 -18.19 -21.72
C HIS A 79 -45.88 -19.21 -22.85
#